data_AF-Q5XWD1-F1
#
_entry.id   AF-Q5XWD1-F1
#
_cell.length_a   1.000
_cell.length_b   1.000
_cell.length_c   1.000
_cell.angle_alpha   90.00
_cell.angle_beta   90.00
_cell.angle_gamma   90.00
#
_symmetry.space_group_name_H-M   'P 1'
#
loop_
_entity.id
_entity.type
_entity.pdbx_description
1 polymer ?
#
loop_
_entity_poly.entity_id
_entity_poly.type
_entity_poly.pdbx_seq_one_letter_code
_entity_poly.pdbx_strand_id
1 'polypeptide(L)'
;MKFLLFTLLTFLVSADVVSLNPTNFNTIVDGSKHVFVKFFAPWCGHCKKLAPEYIKLADAYKDKQDIVIAELDCDNKDHKDLCGKFGISGFPTLKFFRKGTTEPIEYEGGRTVEDLSHFIQEKIQPKAPSNVVSVTTATFDSIVMDPTKNVFVKFFAPWCGHCKALAPKYIEVSKMYAGEDDLVVAEVDCTANQETCNKYEVHGYPTLKSFPKGENKKPIAYEGGREVKDFVTYFNTNYGYDRDENGKLGKTAGRIAELDDLAKGFANKENKDEIIKKAEAIEGGAYYVKVMKRIIERGADYVEKEKARINKILENPSMKAKKIDDFTRNLNVLEVF
;
A
#
# COMPACT_ATOMS: atom_id res chain seq x y z
N MET A 1 -4.54 61.06 37.66
CA MET A 1 -3.99 60.32 36.50
C MET A 1 -5.02 59.27 36.10
N LYS A 2 -5.81 59.49 35.04
CA LYS A 2 -6.90 58.60 34.62
C LYS A 2 -6.31 57.41 33.85
N PHE A 3 -6.55 56.19 34.33
CA PHE A 3 -6.22 54.95 33.62
C PHE A 3 -7.16 54.80 32.41
N LEU A 4 -6.59 54.69 31.22
CA LEU A 4 -7.31 54.30 30.00
C LEU A 4 -7.44 52.76 30.01
N LEU A 5 -8.66 52.26 30.18
CA LEU A 5 -8.98 50.84 30.01
C LEU A 5 -9.05 50.57 28.49
N PHE A 6 -8.08 49.84 27.94
CA PHE A 6 -8.11 49.37 26.55
C PHE A 6 -8.88 48.05 26.52
N THR A 7 -10.14 48.09 26.09
CA THR A 7 -10.93 46.88 25.87
C THR A 7 -10.43 46.20 24.60
N LEU A 8 -9.71 45.09 24.73
CA LEU A 8 -9.27 44.27 23.61
C LEU A 8 -10.50 43.51 23.05
N LEU A 9 -11.05 44.00 21.93
CA LEU A 9 -12.13 43.35 21.22
C LEU A 9 -11.56 42.16 20.43
N THR A 10 -11.76 40.94 20.92
CA THR A 10 -11.41 39.72 20.19
C THR A 10 -12.44 39.48 19.09
N PHE A 11 -12.07 39.75 17.84
CA PHE A 11 -12.84 39.30 16.67
C PHE A 11 -12.72 37.78 16.54
N LEU A 12 -13.81 37.06 16.76
CA LEU A 12 -13.97 35.68 16.31
C LEU A 12 -14.09 35.72 14.77
N VAL A 13 -13.01 35.45 14.06
CA VAL A 13 -13.06 35.20 12.61
C VAL A 13 -13.68 33.81 12.42
N SER A 14 -14.96 33.77 12.08
CA SER A 14 -15.60 32.55 11.56
C SER A 14 -15.01 32.30 10.18
N ALA A 15 -14.47 31.10 9.94
CA ALA A 15 -13.98 30.75 8.63
C ALA A 15 -15.17 30.46 7.71
N ASP A 16 -15.36 31.34 6.72
CA ASP A 16 -16.46 31.21 5.77
C ASP A 16 -16.17 30.13 4.72
N VAL A 17 -17.22 29.43 4.32
CA VAL A 17 -17.21 28.55 3.14
C VAL A 17 -16.82 29.41 1.93
N VAL A 18 -15.77 29.01 1.20
CA VAL A 18 -15.26 29.81 0.08
C VAL A 18 -16.25 29.78 -1.08
N SER A 19 -16.75 30.95 -1.48
CA SER A 19 -17.65 31.08 -2.64
C SER A 19 -16.86 31.04 -3.95
N LEU A 20 -17.12 30.02 -4.77
CA LEU A 20 -16.53 29.85 -6.09
C LEU A 20 -17.37 30.55 -7.15
N ASN A 21 -16.69 30.98 -8.21
CA ASN A 21 -17.27 31.55 -9.41
C ASN A 21 -16.30 31.32 -10.60
N PRO A 22 -16.70 31.62 -11.85
CA PRO A 22 -15.88 31.38 -13.03
C PRO A 22 -14.49 32.05 -13.00
N THR A 23 -14.32 33.14 -12.26
CA THR A 23 -13.05 33.89 -12.22
C THR A 23 -12.05 33.33 -11.22
N ASN A 24 -12.50 32.62 -10.17
CA ASN A 24 -11.62 32.09 -9.12
C ASN A 24 -11.53 30.56 -9.09
N PHE A 25 -12.43 29.83 -9.76
CA PHE A 25 -12.50 28.37 -9.68
C PHE A 25 -11.17 27.70 -10.03
N ASN A 26 -10.59 28.05 -11.19
CA ASN A 26 -9.34 27.42 -11.65
C ASN A 26 -8.13 27.76 -10.78
N THR A 27 -8.16 28.89 -10.06
CA THR A 27 -7.09 29.29 -9.14
C THR A 27 -7.19 28.55 -7.81
N ILE A 28 -8.41 28.25 -7.36
CA ILE A 28 -8.65 27.54 -6.10
C ILE A 28 -8.54 26.02 -6.29
N VAL A 29 -9.02 25.52 -7.43
CA VAL A 29 -9.00 24.11 -7.84
C VAL A 29 -7.90 23.88 -8.87
N ASP A 30 -6.68 24.31 -8.55
CA ASP A 30 -5.47 24.16 -9.38
C ASP A 30 -4.66 22.90 -9.06
N GLY A 31 -5.11 22.12 -8.06
CA GLY A 31 -4.41 20.95 -7.53
C GLY A 31 -3.35 21.28 -6.47
N SER A 32 -3.15 22.54 -6.06
CA SER A 32 -2.23 22.90 -4.97
C SER A 32 -2.74 22.51 -3.58
N LYS A 33 -4.06 22.40 -3.43
CA LYS A 33 -4.78 22.06 -2.19
C LYS A 33 -5.82 20.98 -2.43
N HIS A 34 -6.28 20.37 -1.33
CA HIS A 34 -7.51 19.59 -1.31
C HIS A 34 -8.70 20.56 -1.29
N VAL A 35 -9.67 20.39 -2.18
CA VAL A 35 -10.85 21.26 -2.24
C VAL A 35 -12.11 20.41 -2.18
N PHE A 36 -12.96 20.64 -1.20
CA PHE A 36 -14.29 20.03 -1.17
C PHE A 36 -15.33 21.07 -1.59
N VAL A 37 -16.06 20.79 -2.67
CA VAL A 37 -16.99 21.74 -3.29
C VAL A 37 -18.43 21.25 -3.16
N LYS A 38 -19.29 22.11 -2.60
CA LYS A 38 -20.75 21.97 -2.61
C LYS A 38 -21.36 22.75 -3.78
N PHE A 39 -21.87 22.03 -4.77
CA PHE A 39 -22.66 22.61 -5.86
C PHE A 39 -24.12 22.71 -5.42
N PHE A 40 -24.71 23.90 -5.45
CA PHE A 40 -26.03 24.15 -4.86
C PHE A 40 -26.90 25.11 -5.69
N ALA A 41 -28.14 25.30 -5.24
CA ALA A 41 -29.03 26.36 -5.69
C ALA A 41 -29.70 27.03 -4.47
N PRO A 42 -29.87 28.37 -4.43
CA PRO A 42 -30.38 29.08 -3.24
C PRO A 42 -31.81 28.70 -2.85
N TRP A 43 -32.62 28.30 -3.82
CA TRP A 43 -34.01 27.88 -3.60
C TRP A 43 -34.13 26.42 -3.11
N CYS A 44 -33.07 25.62 -3.17
CA CYS A 44 -33.11 24.20 -2.85
C CYS A 44 -33.19 23.93 -1.33
N GLY A 45 -34.28 23.32 -0.88
CA GLY A 45 -34.48 22.96 0.53
C GLY A 45 -33.42 21.99 1.09
N HIS A 46 -32.96 21.02 0.30
CA HIS A 46 -31.90 20.10 0.72
C HIS A 46 -30.54 20.79 0.88
N CYS A 47 -30.25 21.80 0.06
CA CYS A 47 -29.04 22.62 0.19
C CYS A 47 -29.07 23.43 1.48
N LYS A 48 -30.22 24.03 1.81
CA LYS A 48 -30.42 24.77 3.06
C LYS A 48 -30.25 23.88 4.29
N LYS A 49 -30.74 22.63 4.23
CA LYS A 49 -30.57 21.65 5.31
C LYS A 49 -29.10 21.23 5.53
N LEU A 50 -28.32 21.11 4.45
CA LEU A 50 -26.88 20.77 4.51
C LEU A 50 -26.01 21.96 4.94
N ALA A 51 -26.40 23.20 4.61
CA ALA A 51 -25.63 24.40 4.87
C ALA A 51 -25.04 24.51 6.30
N PRO A 52 -25.80 24.30 7.40
CA PRO A 52 -25.22 24.38 8.75
C PRO A 52 -24.12 23.34 9.01
N GLU A 53 -24.28 22.11 8.52
CA GLU A 53 -23.25 21.06 8.65
C GLU A 53 -22.00 21.38 7.81
N TYR A 54 -22.19 21.96 6.62
CA TYR A 54 -21.09 22.37 5.75
C TYR A 54 -20.30 23.56 6.30
N ILE A 55 -20.95 24.47 7.03
CA ILE A 55 -20.28 25.56 7.76
C ILE A 55 -19.46 25.00 8.92
N LYS A 56 -20.01 24.06 9.71
CA LYS A 56 -19.24 23.37 10.76
C LYS A 56 -18.01 22.67 10.18
N LEU A 57 -18.15 22.06 9.00
CA LEU A 57 -17.03 21.45 8.29
C LEU A 57 -15.95 22.49 7.91
N ALA A 58 -16.35 23.64 7.35
CA ALA A 58 -15.41 24.73 7.06
C ALA A 58 -14.66 25.21 8.31
N ASP A 59 -15.36 25.38 9.43
CA ASP A 59 -14.75 25.78 10.70
C ASP A 59 -13.77 24.71 11.23
N ALA A 60 -14.10 23.42 11.09
CA ALA A 60 -13.23 22.32 11.51
C ALA A 60 -11.90 22.24 10.73
N TYR A 61 -11.86 22.77 9.50
CA TYR A 61 -10.69 22.73 8.62
C TYR A 61 -10.01 24.10 8.42
N LYS A 62 -10.45 25.16 9.11
CA LYS A 62 -9.96 26.54 8.91
C LYS A 62 -8.46 26.74 9.10
N ASP A 63 -7.86 25.97 10.01
CA ASP A 63 -6.42 26.05 10.32
C ASP A 63 -5.57 25.13 9.43
N LYS A 64 -6.18 24.39 8.49
CA LYS A 64 -5.49 23.48 7.56
C LYS A 64 -5.24 24.17 6.22
N GLN A 65 -4.01 24.66 6.04
CA GLN A 65 -3.64 25.46 4.86
C GLN A 65 -3.76 24.70 3.53
N ASP A 66 -3.75 23.38 3.57
CA ASP A 66 -3.84 22.47 2.42
C ASP A 66 -5.27 21.98 2.12
N ILE A 67 -6.29 22.45 2.85
CA ILE A 67 -7.69 22.07 2.67
C ILE A 67 -8.56 23.32 2.49
N VAL A 68 -9.46 23.28 1.51
CA VAL A 68 -10.44 24.34 1.23
C VAL A 68 -11.83 23.74 1.21
N ILE A 69 -12.75 24.31 2.00
CA ILE A 69 -14.18 23.99 1.95
C ILE A 69 -14.88 25.11 1.18
N ALA A 70 -15.54 24.76 0.08
CA ALA A 70 -16.02 25.71 -0.91
C ALA A 70 -17.43 25.38 -1.41
N GLU A 71 -18.10 26.36 -2.01
CA GLU A 71 -19.41 26.19 -2.62
C GLU A 71 -19.53 26.92 -3.95
N LEU A 72 -20.35 26.40 -4.85
CA LEU A 72 -20.65 27.01 -6.15
C LEU A 72 -22.16 27.04 -6.37
N ASP A 73 -22.71 28.24 -6.54
CA ASP A 73 -24.12 28.44 -6.89
C ASP A 73 -24.32 28.13 -8.39
N CYS A 74 -25.03 27.05 -8.69
CA CYS A 74 -25.34 26.62 -10.04
C CYS A 74 -26.70 27.11 -10.54
N ASP A 75 -27.44 27.88 -9.75
CA ASP A 75 -28.64 28.60 -10.20
C ASP A 75 -28.27 29.92 -10.89
N ASN A 76 -27.16 30.54 -10.47
CA ASN A 76 -26.60 31.73 -11.11
C ASN A 76 -26.30 31.46 -12.61
N LYS A 77 -26.81 32.34 -13.48
CA LYS A 77 -26.66 32.26 -14.94
C LYS A 77 -25.20 32.24 -15.39
N ASP A 78 -24.34 33.04 -14.73
CA ASP A 78 -22.94 33.16 -15.09
C ASP A 78 -22.13 31.90 -14.71
N HIS A 79 -22.70 31.03 -13.87
CA HIS A 79 -22.04 29.82 -13.38
C HIS A 79 -22.50 28.55 -14.12
N LYS A 80 -23.51 28.63 -14.99
CA LYS A 80 -24.14 27.46 -15.65
C LYS A 80 -23.13 26.63 -16.43
N ASP A 81 -22.25 27.26 -17.20
CA ASP A 81 -21.23 26.54 -17.98
C ASP A 81 -20.24 25.80 -17.08
N LEU A 82 -19.84 26.42 -15.97
CA LEU A 82 -18.93 25.81 -15.00
C LEU A 82 -19.58 24.61 -14.31
N CYS A 83 -20.84 24.74 -13.87
CA CYS A 83 -21.58 23.62 -13.31
C CYS A 83 -21.85 22.51 -14.33
N GLY A 84 -22.11 22.87 -15.59
CA GLY A 84 -22.29 21.94 -16.70
C GLY A 84 -21.05 21.07 -16.94
N LYS A 85 -19.84 21.64 -16.86
CA LYS A 85 -18.57 20.90 -17.00
C LYS A 85 -18.41 19.78 -15.97
N PHE A 86 -18.98 19.93 -14.78
CA PHE A 86 -18.93 18.93 -13.72
C PHE A 86 -20.14 17.98 -13.71
N GLY A 87 -21.02 18.05 -14.72
CA GLY A 87 -22.18 17.17 -14.85
C GLY A 87 -23.21 17.34 -13.74
N ILE A 88 -23.34 18.54 -13.18
CA ILE A 88 -24.25 18.78 -12.04
C ILE A 88 -25.71 18.77 -12.52
N SER A 89 -26.41 17.68 -12.21
CA SER A 89 -27.81 17.44 -12.61
C SER A 89 -28.81 17.53 -11.45
N GLY A 90 -28.32 17.67 -10.21
CA GLY A 90 -29.15 17.76 -9.01
C GLY A 90 -28.43 18.52 -7.89
N PHE A 91 -29.18 18.91 -6.85
CA PHE A 91 -28.64 19.69 -5.73
C PHE A 91 -29.05 19.12 -4.36
N PRO A 92 -28.16 19.18 -3.35
CA PRO A 92 -26.74 19.48 -3.47
C PRO A 92 -25.95 18.30 -4.06
N THR A 93 -24.95 18.59 -4.87
CA THR A 93 -23.91 17.64 -5.30
C THR A 93 -22.59 18.03 -4.64
N LEU A 94 -21.88 17.06 -4.09
CA LEU A 94 -20.61 17.27 -3.40
C LEU A 94 -19.48 16.59 -4.19
N LYS A 95 -18.43 17.34 -4.54
CA LYS A 95 -17.25 16.78 -5.22
C LYS A 95 -15.96 17.23 -4.55
N PHE A 96 -15.02 16.31 -4.42
CA PHE A 96 -13.73 16.51 -3.77
C PHE A 96 -12.58 16.42 -4.77
N PHE A 97 -11.77 17.46 -4.80
CA PHE A 97 -10.59 17.60 -5.62
C PHE A 97 -9.37 17.34 -4.73
N ARG A 98 -8.58 16.31 -5.06
CA ARG A 98 -7.40 15.98 -4.27
C ARG A 98 -6.22 16.84 -4.70
N LYS A 99 -5.42 17.32 -3.75
CA LYS A 99 -4.12 17.91 -4.04
C LYS A 99 -3.33 17.01 -5.01
N GLY A 100 -2.79 17.62 -6.06
CA GLY A 100 -2.08 16.98 -7.17
C GLY A 100 -2.95 16.65 -8.40
N THR A 101 -4.26 16.86 -8.34
CA THR A 101 -5.17 16.63 -9.48
C THR A 101 -6.33 17.63 -9.49
N THR A 102 -6.86 17.93 -10.68
CA THR A 102 -8.10 18.70 -10.88
C THR A 102 -9.30 17.80 -11.16
N GLU A 103 -9.12 16.48 -11.15
CA GLU A 103 -10.20 15.51 -11.35
C GLU A 103 -11.03 15.35 -10.06
N PRO A 104 -12.37 15.50 -10.13
CA PRO A 104 -13.23 15.39 -8.97
C PRO A 104 -13.55 13.95 -8.59
N ILE A 105 -13.65 13.70 -7.29
CA ILE A 105 -14.27 12.50 -6.71
C ILE A 105 -15.65 12.89 -6.19
N GLU A 106 -16.70 12.27 -6.70
CA GLU A 106 -18.06 12.49 -6.21
C GLU A 106 -18.25 11.90 -4.81
N TYR A 107 -18.98 12.62 -3.96
CA TYR A 107 -19.31 12.19 -2.60
C TYR A 107 -20.78 11.82 -2.50
N GLU A 108 -21.03 10.56 -2.12
CA GLU A 108 -22.37 9.97 -2.00
C GLU A 108 -22.74 9.58 -0.57
N GLY A 109 -21.92 9.95 0.42
CA GLY A 109 -22.12 9.60 1.83
C GLY A 109 -23.16 10.47 2.56
N GLY A 110 -23.23 10.29 3.87
CA GLY A 110 -24.12 11.06 4.74
C GLY A 110 -23.78 12.56 4.81
N ARG A 111 -24.71 13.38 5.30
CA ARG A 111 -24.63 14.84 5.19
C ARG A 111 -24.35 15.55 6.52
N THR A 112 -23.84 14.83 7.52
CA THR A 112 -23.40 15.38 8.80
C THR A 112 -21.94 15.83 8.72
N VAL A 113 -21.52 16.75 9.61
CA VAL A 113 -20.11 17.17 9.68
C VAL A 113 -19.18 15.99 9.97
N GLU A 114 -19.62 14.98 10.72
CA GLU A 114 -18.85 13.77 11.01
C GLU A 114 -18.60 12.94 9.74
N ASP A 115 -19.64 12.67 8.94
CA ASP A 115 -19.52 11.89 7.70
C ASP A 115 -18.61 12.60 6.69
N LEU A 116 -18.81 13.91 6.52
CA LEU A 116 -18.02 14.74 5.63
C LEU A 116 -16.56 14.82 6.08
N SER A 117 -16.31 14.97 7.38
CA SER A 117 -14.96 15.02 7.95
C SER A 117 -14.25 13.68 7.79
N HIS A 118 -14.94 12.57 8.04
CA HIS A 118 -14.40 11.23 7.85
C HIS A 118 -14.00 11.01 6.38
N PHE A 119 -14.84 11.44 5.44
CA PHE A 119 -14.51 11.36 4.02
C PHE A 119 -13.26 12.17 3.66
N ILE A 120 -13.17 13.44 4.09
CA ILE A 120 -11.95 14.25 3.85
C ILE A 120 -10.74 13.53 4.43
N GLN A 121 -10.80 13.11 5.70
CA GLN A 121 -9.72 12.37 6.36
C GLN A 121 -9.30 11.13 5.57
N GLU A 122 -10.25 10.31 5.12
CA GLU A 122 -9.98 9.15 4.27
C GLU A 122 -9.25 9.53 2.98
N LYS A 123 -9.64 10.62 2.31
CA LYS A 123 -9.05 11.03 1.03
C LYS A 123 -7.71 11.75 1.15
N ILE A 124 -7.47 12.46 2.26
CA ILE A 124 -6.21 13.17 2.52
C ILE A 124 -5.16 12.31 3.22
N GLN A 125 -5.55 11.18 3.82
CA GLN A 125 -4.59 10.26 4.44
C GLN A 125 -3.48 9.95 3.41
N PRO A 126 -2.21 10.25 3.72
CA PRO A 126 -1.13 9.80 2.88
C PRO A 126 -1.26 8.28 2.83
N LYS A 127 -1.35 7.72 1.61
CA LYS A 127 -1.26 6.26 1.47
C LYS A 127 0.01 5.87 2.22
N ALA A 128 -0.13 5.08 3.28
CA ALA A 128 1.02 4.62 4.04
C ALA A 128 2.03 4.06 3.02
N PRO A 129 3.35 4.33 3.17
CA PRO A 129 4.34 3.75 2.28
C PRO A 129 4.06 2.26 2.21
N SER A 130 3.76 1.81 1.01
CA SER A 130 3.18 0.51 0.72
C SER A 130 4.05 -0.12 -0.35
N ASN A 131 4.40 -1.38 -0.14
CA ASN A 131 5.03 -2.18 -1.18
C ASN A 131 3.99 -2.86 -2.07
N VAL A 132 2.70 -2.55 -1.87
CA VAL A 132 1.62 -3.00 -2.76
C VAL A 132 1.75 -2.24 -4.08
N VAL A 133 1.98 -2.99 -5.15
CA VAL A 133 2.11 -2.45 -6.50
C VAL A 133 0.72 -2.19 -7.09
N SER A 134 0.43 -0.95 -7.47
CA SER A 134 -0.80 -0.65 -8.20
C SER A 134 -0.64 -1.04 -9.66
N VAL A 135 -1.52 -1.90 -10.13
CA VAL A 135 -1.52 -2.47 -11.48
C VAL A 135 -2.73 -1.94 -12.24
N THR A 136 -2.49 -1.55 -13.48
CA THR A 136 -3.51 -1.07 -14.43
C THR A 136 -3.66 -2.05 -15.58
N THR A 137 -4.68 -1.90 -16.42
CA THR A 137 -4.82 -2.70 -17.64
C THR A 137 -3.57 -2.66 -18.51
N ALA A 138 -2.92 -1.50 -18.65
CA ALA A 138 -1.71 -1.35 -19.45
C ALA A 138 -0.47 -2.03 -18.84
N THR A 139 -0.40 -2.16 -17.52
CA THR A 139 0.77 -2.70 -16.81
C THR A 139 0.58 -4.13 -16.30
N PHE A 140 -0.64 -4.68 -16.42
CA PHE A 140 -0.99 -5.97 -15.85
C PHE A 140 -0.12 -7.10 -16.35
N ASP A 141 -0.05 -7.31 -17.66
CA ASP A 141 0.67 -8.45 -18.21
C ASP A 141 2.18 -8.35 -17.90
N SER A 142 2.79 -7.16 -18.00
CA SER A 142 4.22 -6.98 -17.70
C SER A 142 4.61 -7.23 -16.23
N ILE A 143 3.68 -7.02 -15.29
CA ILE A 143 3.95 -7.16 -13.85
C ILE A 143 3.46 -8.51 -13.34
N VAL A 144 2.19 -8.82 -13.60
CA VAL A 144 1.51 -9.99 -13.05
C VAL A 144 1.92 -11.26 -13.77
N MET A 145 2.15 -11.21 -15.09
CA MET A 145 2.45 -12.40 -15.89
C MET A 145 3.95 -12.69 -16.05
N ASP A 146 4.84 -11.94 -15.38
CA ASP A 146 6.28 -12.24 -15.33
C ASP A 146 6.51 -13.67 -14.80
N PRO A 147 7.09 -14.61 -15.59
CA PRO A 147 7.25 -16.00 -15.19
C PRO A 147 8.22 -16.18 -14.01
N THR A 148 9.03 -15.17 -13.68
CA THR A 148 10.00 -15.23 -12.58
C THR A 148 9.41 -14.81 -11.23
N LYS A 149 8.17 -14.30 -11.20
CA LYS A 149 7.54 -13.75 -9.99
C LYS A 149 6.35 -14.57 -9.52
N ASN A 150 6.22 -14.80 -8.23
CA ASN A 150 4.93 -15.06 -7.60
C ASN A 150 4.20 -13.72 -7.48
N VAL A 151 2.94 -13.63 -7.90
CA VAL A 151 2.17 -12.39 -7.81
C VAL A 151 0.83 -12.66 -7.11
N PHE A 152 0.57 -11.94 -6.02
CA PHE A 152 -0.70 -12.00 -5.31
C PHE A 152 -1.45 -10.71 -5.59
N VAL A 153 -2.64 -10.79 -6.19
CA VAL A 153 -3.39 -9.63 -6.69
C VAL A 153 -4.69 -9.46 -5.93
N LYS A 154 -4.92 -8.26 -5.41
CA LYS A 154 -6.21 -7.80 -4.87
C LYS A 154 -6.95 -6.95 -5.89
N PHE A 155 -8.06 -7.48 -6.40
CA PHE A 155 -9.01 -6.75 -7.21
C PHE A 155 -10.03 -6.06 -6.30
N PHE A 156 -10.18 -4.75 -6.41
CA PHE A 156 -10.97 -3.95 -5.48
C PHE A 156 -11.75 -2.83 -6.16
N ALA A 157 -12.67 -2.21 -5.42
CA ALA A 157 -13.30 -0.95 -5.75
C ALA A 157 -13.08 0.06 -4.60
N PRO A 158 -12.80 1.36 -4.87
CA PRO A 158 -12.48 2.34 -3.83
C PRO A 158 -13.61 2.58 -2.82
N TRP A 159 -14.86 2.41 -3.24
CA TRP A 159 -16.04 2.57 -2.40
C TRP A 159 -16.35 1.32 -1.55
N CYS A 160 -15.71 0.18 -1.80
CA CYS A 160 -16.02 -1.07 -1.11
C CYS A 160 -15.47 -1.07 0.34
N GLY A 161 -16.36 -1.09 1.33
CA GLY A 161 -15.99 -1.12 2.76
C GLY A 161 -15.10 -2.32 3.14
N HIS A 162 -15.38 -3.51 2.59
CA HIS A 162 -14.56 -4.71 2.85
C HIS A 162 -13.15 -4.58 2.27
N CYS A 163 -12.99 -3.88 1.15
CA CYS A 163 -11.67 -3.59 0.58
C CYS A 163 -10.88 -2.63 1.46
N LYS A 164 -11.54 -1.59 1.99
CA LYS A 164 -10.94 -0.65 2.93
C LYS A 164 -10.48 -1.36 4.21
N ALA A 165 -11.28 -2.28 4.74
CA ALA A 165 -10.93 -3.07 5.92
C ALA A 165 -9.73 -4.01 5.68
N LEU A 166 -9.58 -4.58 4.47
CA LEU A 166 -8.46 -5.44 4.12
C LEU A 166 -7.17 -4.65 3.82
N ALA A 167 -7.27 -3.43 3.29
CA ALA A 167 -6.14 -2.62 2.87
C ALA A 167 -4.97 -2.55 3.89
N PRO A 168 -5.17 -2.26 5.19
CA PRO A 168 -4.06 -2.18 6.15
C PRO A 168 -3.30 -3.51 6.28
N LYS A 169 -4.02 -4.64 6.37
CA LYS A 169 -3.42 -5.98 6.48
C LYS A 169 -2.66 -6.37 5.20
N TYR A 170 -3.20 -5.98 4.04
CA TYR A 170 -2.57 -6.23 2.74
C TYR A 170 -1.25 -5.43 2.59
N ILE A 171 -1.24 -4.18 3.07
CA ILE A 171 -0.02 -3.35 3.13
C ILE A 171 1.00 -3.96 4.09
N GLU A 172 0.56 -4.43 5.26
CA GLU A 172 1.43 -5.09 6.23
C GLU A 172 2.13 -6.32 5.64
N VAL A 173 1.37 -7.21 4.98
CA VAL A 173 1.94 -8.36 4.26
C VAL A 173 2.93 -7.92 3.20
N SER A 174 2.63 -6.89 2.40
CA SER A 174 3.59 -6.40 1.39
C SER A 174 4.93 -5.94 1.99
N LYS A 175 4.92 -5.45 3.24
CA LYS A 175 6.13 -5.04 3.95
C LYS A 175 6.89 -6.22 4.52
N MET A 176 6.18 -7.20 5.08
CA MET A 176 6.79 -8.43 5.60
C MET A 176 7.60 -9.18 4.54
N TYR A 177 7.15 -9.12 3.28
CA TYR A 177 7.81 -9.81 2.17
C TYR A 177 8.67 -8.89 1.30
N ALA A 178 9.04 -7.70 1.79
CA ALA A 178 9.90 -6.77 1.04
C ALA A 178 11.29 -7.32 0.69
N GLY A 179 11.72 -8.38 1.38
CA GLY A 179 12.98 -9.10 1.13
C GLY A 179 12.85 -10.31 0.20
N GLU A 180 11.66 -10.62 -0.32
CA GLU A 180 11.46 -11.63 -1.36
C GLU A 180 11.50 -10.97 -2.73
N ASP A 181 12.59 -11.16 -3.46
CA ASP A 181 12.77 -10.56 -4.79
C ASP A 181 11.84 -11.17 -5.83
N ASP A 182 11.28 -12.36 -5.58
CA ASP A 182 10.35 -13.05 -6.47
C ASP A 182 8.88 -12.89 -6.07
N LEU A 183 8.52 -12.11 -5.04
CA LEU A 183 7.12 -11.84 -4.69
C LEU A 183 6.70 -10.42 -5.11
N VAL A 184 5.53 -10.32 -5.75
CA VAL A 184 4.83 -9.06 -5.95
C VAL A 184 3.46 -9.14 -5.27
N VAL A 185 3.20 -8.24 -4.33
CA VAL A 185 1.87 -8.02 -3.76
C VAL A 185 1.26 -6.84 -4.53
N ALA A 186 0.14 -7.05 -5.21
CA ALA A 186 -0.40 -6.10 -6.18
C ALA A 186 -1.88 -5.80 -5.94
N GLU A 187 -2.35 -4.65 -6.42
CA GLU A 187 -3.77 -4.29 -6.42
C GLU A 187 -4.24 -3.71 -7.75
N VAL A 188 -5.48 -4.01 -8.13
CA VAL A 188 -6.14 -3.49 -9.32
C VAL A 188 -7.46 -2.84 -8.92
N ASP A 189 -7.62 -1.56 -9.25
CA ASP A 189 -8.89 -0.85 -9.12
C ASP A 189 -9.80 -1.19 -10.30
N CYS A 190 -10.84 -1.99 -10.05
CA CYS A 190 -11.76 -2.45 -11.08
C CYS A 190 -12.74 -1.38 -11.55
N THR A 191 -12.86 -0.25 -10.86
CA THR A 191 -13.67 0.87 -11.35
C THR A 191 -13.00 1.58 -12.53
N ALA A 192 -11.66 1.58 -12.56
CA ALA A 192 -10.85 2.17 -13.63
C ALA A 192 -10.30 1.14 -14.64
N ASN A 193 -10.23 -0.15 -14.28
CA ASN A 193 -9.57 -1.20 -15.08
C ASN A 193 -10.53 -2.36 -15.40
N GLN A 194 -11.72 -2.03 -15.91
CA GLN A 194 -12.82 -2.97 -16.12
C GLN A 194 -12.46 -4.13 -17.07
N GLU A 195 -11.71 -3.87 -18.14
CA GLU A 195 -11.27 -4.90 -19.10
C GLU A 195 -10.50 -6.02 -18.39
N THR A 196 -9.51 -5.65 -17.57
CA THR A 196 -8.72 -6.61 -16.80
C THR A 196 -9.57 -7.35 -15.79
N CYS A 197 -10.45 -6.65 -15.06
CA CYS A 197 -11.29 -7.30 -14.06
C CYS A 197 -12.30 -8.27 -14.68
N ASN A 198 -12.83 -7.95 -15.87
CA ASN A 198 -13.69 -8.85 -16.65
C ASN A 198 -12.91 -10.07 -17.17
N LYS A 199 -11.69 -9.87 -17.71
CA LYS A 199 -10.78 -10.94 -18.16
C LYS A 199 -10.54 -11.98 -17.07
N TYR A 200 -10.47 -11.57 -15.81
CA TYR A 200 -10.25 -12.44 -14.66
C TYR A 200 -11.52 -12.75 -13.85
N GLU A 201 -12.71 -12.53 -14.43
CA GLU A 201 -14.00 -12.94 -13.86
C GLU A 201 -14.24 -12.38 -12.44
N VAL A 202 -13.91 -11.10 -12.24
CA VAL A 202 -14.13 -10.41 -10.96
C VAL A 202 -15.56 -9.89 -10.90
N HIS A 203 -16.40 -10.57 -10.11
CA HIS A 203 -17.83 -10.24 -9.94
C HIS A 203 -18.17 -9.65 -8.57
N GLY A 204 -17.20 -9.52 -7.68
CA GLY A 204 -17.39 -9.00 -6.33
C GLY A 204 -16.07 -8.50 -5.75
N TYR A 205 -16.14 -7.76 -4.64
CA TYR A 205 -14.97 -7.13 -4.05
C TYR A 205 -14.85 -7.39 -2.54
N PRO A 206 -13.62 -7.54 -2.01
CA PRO A 206 -12.41 -7.81 -2.76
C PRO A 206 -12.40 -9.24 -3.33
N THR A 207 -11.83 -9.41 -4.52
CA THR A 207 -11.43 -10.71 -5.07
C THR A 207 -9.91 -10.82 -5.02
N LEU A 208 -9.40 -11.91 -4.48
CA LEU A 208 -7.97 -12.19 -4.37
C LEU A 208 -7.60 -13.33 -5.32
N LYS A 209 -6.54 -13.14 -6.11
CA LYS A 209 -6.02 -14.21 -6.97
C LYS A 209 -4.50 -14.30 -6.84
N SER A 210 -4.00 -15.53 -6.79
CA SER A 210 -2.59 -15.87 -6.85
C SER A 210 -2.19 -16.19 -8.28
N PHE A 211 -1.00 -15.76 -8.66
CA PHE A 211 -0.36 -16.06 -9.93
C PHE A 211 1.04 -16.59 -9.58
N PRO A 212 1.19 -17.91 -9.35
CA PRO A 212 2.48 -18.50 -9.04
C PRO A 212 3.47 -18.35 -10.20
N LYS A 213 4.76 -18.24 -9.88
CA LYS A 213 5.84 -18.17 -10.89
C LYS A 213 5.86 -19.41 -11.79
N GLY A 214 6.27 -19.22 -13.04
CA GLY A 214 6.39 -20.25 -14.06
C GLY A 214 5.93 -19.81 -15.46
N GLU A 215 6.42 -20.49 -16.49
CA GLU A 215 6.15 -20.19 -17.91
C GLU A 215 4.65 -20.22 -18.27
N ASN A 216 3.89 -21.11 -17.64
CA ASN A 216 2.45 -21.27 -17.87
C ASN A 216 1.65 -20.74 -16.68
N LYS A 217 1.98 -19.54 -16.23
CA LYS A 217 1.34 -18.90 -15.09
C LYS A 217 -0.17 -18.79 -15.30
N LYS A 218 -0.94 -19.38 -14.38
CA LYS A 218 -2.40 -19.35 -14.36
C LYS A 218 -2.90 -18.72 -13.06
N PRO A 219 -4.00 -17.94 -13.11
CA PRO A 219 -4.62 -17.41 -11.91
C PRO A 219 -5.21 -18.56 -11.08
N ILE A 220 -4.99 -18.51 -9.77
CA ILE A 220 -5.60 -19.38 -8.77
C ILE A 220 -6.44 -18.48 -7.87
N ALA A 221 -7.72 -18.80 -7.69
CA ALA A 221 -8.58 -18.09 -6.75
C ALA A 221 -8.08 -18.31 -5.32
N TYR A 222 -7.99 -17.24 -4.53
CA TYR A 222 -7.66 -17.34 -3.11
C TYR A 222 -8.94 -17.35 -2.29
N GLU A 223 -9.19 -18.49 -1.64
CA GLU A 223 -10.39 -18.74 -0.81
C GLU A 223 -10.07 -18.77 0.69
N GLY A 224 -8.84 -18.40 1.08
CA GLY A 224 -8.41 -18.38 2.47
C GLY A 224 -8.96 -17.19 3.26
N GLY A 225 -8.66 -17.17 4.57
CA GLY A 225 -8.98 -16.05 5.45
C GLY A 225 -8.27 -14.76 5.05
N ARG A 226 -8.72 -13.62 5.60
CA ARG A 226 -8.22 -12.27 5.25
C ARG A 226 -7.42 -11.63 6.38
N GLU A 227 -6.94 -12.43 7.32
CA GLU A 227 -5.98 -12.01 8.33
C GLU A 227 -4.54 -12.19 7.83
N VAL A 228 -3.60 -11.43 8.40
CA VAL A 228 -2.17 -11.47 8.01
C VAL A 228 -1.62 -12.90 8.06
N LYS A 229 -1.93 -13.64 9.13
CA LYS A 229 -1.52 -15.04 9.31
C LYS A 229 -2.00 -15.99 8.20
N ASP A 230 -3.15 -15.71 7.60
CA ASP A 230 -3.73 -16.56 6.56
C ASP A 230 -2.95 -16.38 5.24
N PHE A 231 -2.59 -15.14 4.93
CA PHE A 231 -1.72 -14.83 3.80
C PHE A 231 -0.32 -15.42 3.98
N VAL A 232 0.25 -15.32 5.19
CA VAL A 232 1.56 -15.93 5.51
C VAL A 232 1.50 -17.45 5.30
N THR A 233 0.46 -18.11 5.81
CA THR A 233 0.28 -19.56 5.63
C THR A 233 0.16 -19.93 4.15
N TYR A 234 -0.62 -19.17 3.39
CA TYR A 234 -0.76 -19.39 1.95
C TYR A 234 0.55 -19.19 1.20
N PHE A 235 1.31 -18.14 1.52
CA PHE A 235 2.60 -17.83 0.91
C PHE A 235 3.66 -18.89 1.24
N ASN A 236 3.74 -19.34 2.48
CA ASN A 236 4.63 -20.44 2.85
C ASN A 236 4.29 -21.72 2.09
N THR A 237 2.99 -22.06 2.01
CA THR A 237 2.53 -23.31 1.39
C THR A 237 2.66 -23.32 -0.13
N ASN A 238 2.27 -22.22 -0.80
CA ASN A 238 2.10 -22.19 -2.25
C ASN A 238 3.30 -21.58 -2.98
N TYR A 239 4.11 -20.78 -2.31
CA TYR A 239 5.29 -20.14 -2.91
C TYR A 239 6.62 -20.66 -2.33
N GLY A 240 6.57 -21.51 -1.30
CA GLY A 240 7.76 -22.10 -0.67
C GLY A 240 8.53 -21.13 0.23
N TYR A 241 7.88 -20.06 0.71
CA TYR A 241 8.46 -19.18 1.71
C TYR A 241 8.45 -19.83 3.10
N ASP A 242 9.23 -19.26 4.02
CA ASP A 242 9.28 -19.69 5.43
C ASP A 242 9.32 -18.45 6.31
N ARG A 243 8.13 -17.97 6.71
CA ARG A 243 7.96 -16.85 7.63
C ARG A 243 6.97 -17.15 8.74
N ASP A 244 7.20 -16.56 9.91
CA ASP A 244 6.22 -16.51 10.99
C ASP A 244 5.15 -15.44 10.76
N GLU A 245 4.15 -15.38 11.66
CA GLU A 245 3.03 -14.42 11.56
C GLU A 245 3.45 -12.95 11.69
N ASN A 246 4.66 -12.67 12.19
CA ASN A 246 5.23 -11.34 12.28
C ASN A 246 6.14 -11.03 11.08
N GLY A 247 6.20 -11.92 10.10
CA GLY A 247 7.02 -11.78 8.89
C GLY A 247 8.50 -12.08 9.10
N LYS A 248 8.92 -12.63 10.24
CA LYS A 248 10.31 -13.04 10.44
C LYS A 248 10.57 -14.34 9.71
N LEU A 249 11.76 -14.47 9.10
CA LEU A 249 12.17 -15.70 8.45
C LEU A 249 12.26 -16.85 9.47
N GLY A 250 11.72 -18.01 9.10
CA GLY A 250 11.88 -19.24 9.85
C GLY A 250 13.28 -19.84 9.68
N LYS A 251 13.53 -20.97 10.37
CA LYS A 251 14.84 -21.63 10.43
C LYS A 251 15.23 -22.37 9.15
N THR A 252 14.28 -22.55 8.23
CA THR A 252 14.49 -23.23 6.95
C THR A 252 14.61 -22.25 5.79
N ALA A 253 14.29 -20.98 5.99
CA ALA A 253 14.45 -19.94 4.98
C ALA A 253 15.89 -19.86 4.45
N GLY A 254 16.05 -19.94 3.13
CA GLY A 254 17.35 -19.91 2.45
C GLY A 254 18.09 -21.24 2.42
N ARG A 255 17.55 -22.30 3.05
CA ARG A 255 18.12 -23.64 3.00
C ARG A 255 17.56 -24.46 1.84
N ILE A 256 18.39 -25.37 1.32
CA ILE A 256 18.03 -26.29 0.24
C ILE A 256 18.37 -27.69 0.74
N ALA A 257 17.37 -28.57 0.83
CA ALA A 257 17.52 -29.88 1.47
C ALA A 257 18.68 -30.72 0.88
N GLU A 258 18.81 -30.75 -0.44
CA GLU A 258 19.91 -31.47 -1.11
C GLU A 258 21.30 -30.89 -0.75
N LEU A 259 21.40 -29.56 -0.63
CA LEU A 259 22.64 -28.91 -0.19
C LEU A 259 22.91 -29.10 1.29
N ASP A 260 21.86 -29.22 2.12
CA ASP A 260 22.01 -29.50 3.54
C ASP A 260 22.68 -30.85 3.78
N ASP A 261 22.28 -31.87 3.03
CA ASP A 261 22.90 -33.21 3.10
C ASP A 261 24.38 -33.18 2.70
N LEU A 262 24.73 -32.35 1.70
CA LEU A 262 26.11 -32.13 1.29
C LEU A 262 26.92 -31.38 2.36
N ALA A 263 26.35 -30.34 2.96
CA ALA A 263 27.00 -29.44 3.91
C ALA A 263 27.21 -30.05 5.30
N LYS A 264 26.29 -30.90 5.76
CA LYS A 264 26.32 -31.46 7.11
C LYS A 264 27.64 -32.19 7.38
N GLY A 265 28.38 -31.71 8.39
CA GLY A 265 29.67 -32.30 8.78
C GLY A 265 30.77 -32.16 7.73
N PHE A 266 30.63 -31.23 6.77
CA PHE A 266 31.56 -31.06 5.64
C PHE A 266 33.02 -30.90 6.07
N ALA A 267 33.28 -30.25 7.21
CA ALA A 267 34.63 -30.06 7.74
C ALA A 267 35.40 -31.39 7.93
N ASN A 268 34.69 -32.47 8.23
CA ASN A 268 35.26 -33.79 8.53
C ASN A 268 35.23 -34.75 7.33
N LYS A 269 34.68 -34.35 6.18
CA LYS A 269 34.60 -35.21 4.99
C LYS A 269 35.95 -35.23 4.25
N GLU A 270 36.27 -36.37 3.65
CA GLU A 270 37.50 -36.57 2.85
C GLU A 270 37.31 -36.10 1.40
N ASN A 271 36.13 -36.33 0.81
CA ASN A 271 35.81 -36.01 -0.59
C ASN A 271 35.28 -34.57 -0.79
N LYS A 272 35.92 -33.57 -0.17
CA LYS A 272 35.47 -32.17 -0.16
C LYS A 272 35.29 -31.56 -1.56
N ASP A 273 36.23 -31.80 -2.47
CA ASP A 273 36.17 -31.23 -3.82
C ASP A 273 35.01 -31.79 -4.65
N GLU A 274 34.68 -33.08 -4.48
CA GLU A 274 33.54 -33.71 -5.15
C GLU A 274 32.22 -33.13 -4.63
N ILE A 275 32.12 -32.93 -3.32
CA ILE A 275 30.95 -32.32 -2.68
C ILE A 275 30.73 -30.89 -3.17
N ILE A 276 31.81 -30.09 -3.25
CA ILE A 276 31.74 -28.73 -3.79
C ILE A 276 31.22 -28.75 -5.23
N LYS A 277 31.73 -29.65 -6.08
CA LYS A 277 31.26 -29.77 -7.48
C LYS A 277 29.77 -30.13 -7.55
N LYS A 278 29.29 -31.04 -6.70
CA LYS A 278 27.85 -31.36 -6.62
C LYS A 278 27.03 -30.14 -6.19
N ALA A 279 27.50 -29.41 -5.17
CA ALA A 279 26.84 -28.20 -4.70
C ALA A 279 26.82 -27.06 -5.73
N GLU A 280 27.87 -26.92 -6.55
CA GLU A 280 27.95 -25.94 -7.65
C GLU A 280 26.93 -26.21 -8.77
N ALA A 281 26.49 -27.47 -8.93
CA ALA A 281 25.50 -27.85 -9.93
C ALA A 281 24.05 -27.59 -9.47
N ILE A 282 23.82 -27.28 -8.19
CA ILE A 282 22.49 -27.04 -7.63
C ILE A 282 22.21 -25.54 -7.62
N GLU A 283 21.11 -25.13 -8.25
CA GLU A 283 20.66 -23.74 -8.28
C GLU A 283 20.47 -23.19 -6.84
N GLY A 284 20.90 -21.95 -6.60
CA GLY A 284 20.88 -21.35 -5.26
C GLY A 284 22.03 -21.79 -4.35
N GLY A 285 22.90 -22.73 -4.77
CA GLY A 285 23.99 -23.26 -3.94
C GLY A 285 25.21 -22.37 -3.74
N ALA A 286 25.22 -21.16 -4.32
CA ALA A 286 26.37 -20.27 -4.30
C ALA A 286 26.88 -19.94 -2.88
N TYR A 287 25.98 -19.74 -1.90
CA TYR A 287 26.39 -19.46 -0.52
C TYR A 287 26.93 -20.70 0.20
N TYR A 288 26.33 -21.88 -0.02
CA TYR A 288 26.85 -23.16 0.50
C TYR A 288 28.28 -23.41 0.01
N VAL A 289 28.49 -23.29 -1.31
CA VAL A 289 29.81 -23.44 -1.94
C VAL A 289 30.82 -22.44 -1.37
N LYS A 290 30.40 -21.20 -1.14
CA LYS A 290 31.25 -20.18 -0.51
C LYS A 290 31.66 -20.59 0.90
N VAL A 291 30.75 -21.10 1.73
CA VAL A 291 31.06 -21.57 3.09
C VAL A 291 32.00 -22.78 3.04
N MET A 292 31.73 -23.76 2.17
CA MET A 292 32.61 -24.93 1.97
C MET A 292 34.04 -24.54 1.61
N LYS A 293 34.22 -23.62 0.65
CA LYS A 293 35.54 -23.11 0.25
C LYS A 293 36.24 -22.39 1.42
N ARG A 294 35.50 -21.60 2.20
CA ARG A 294 36.06 -20.91 3.38
C ARG A 294 36.47 -21.87 4.50
N ILE A 295 35.77 -22.99 4.68
CA ILE A 295 36.18 -24.05 5.62
C ILE A 295 37.53 -24.65 5.21
N ILE A 296 37.74 -24.90 3.91
CA ILE A 296 39.03 -25.40 3.38
C ILE A 296 40.15 -24.37 3.61
N GLU A 297 39.88 -23.10 3.29
CA GLU A 297 40.88 -22.03 3.39
C GLU A 297 41.24 -21.63 4.83
N ARG A 298 40.26 -21.65 5.74
CA ARG A 298 40.38 -20.99 7.05
C ARG A 298 40.21 -21.94 8.24
N GLY A 299 39.85 -23.19 8.01
CA GLY A 299 39.59 -24.17 9.06
C GLY A 299 38.12 -24.26 9.48
N ALA A 300 37.80 -25.31 10.25
CA ALA A 300 36.43 -25.64 10.66
C ALA A 300 35.80 -24.59 11.59
N ASP A 301 36.63 -23.87 12.36
CA ASP A 301 36.20 -22.80 13.27
C ASP A 301 35.67 -21.54 12.54
N TYR A 302 35.85 -21.46 11.22
CA TYR A 302 35.27 -20.41 10.39
C TYR A 302 33.75 -20.29 10.57
N VAL A 303 33.03 -21.41 10.63
CA VAL A 303 31.55 -21.42 10.71
C VAL A 303 31.08 -20.70 11.97
N GLU A 304 31.61 -21.07 13.14
CA GLU A 304 31.25 -20.45 14.41
C GLU A 304 31.61 -18.96 14.46
N LYS A 305 32.78 -18.59 13.93
CA LYS A 305 33.19 -17.18 13.84
C LYS A 305 32.27 -16.36 12.94
N GLU A 306 31.83 -16.94 11.81
CA GLU A 306 30.92 -16.27 10.88
C GLU A 306 29.51 -16.15 11.46
N LYS A 307 29.00 -17.18 12.15
CA LYS A 307 27.73 -17.10 12.89
C LYS A 307 27.75 -15.99 13.93
N ALA A 308 28.80 -15.93 14.76
CA ALA A 308 28.96 -14.87 15.75
C ALA A 308 29.02 -13.47 15.12
N ARG A 309 29.71 -13.33 13.99
CA ARG A 309 29.78 -12.06 13.23
C ARG A 309 28.42 -11.64 12.70
N ILE A 310 27.65 -12.57 12.12
CA ILE A 310 26.32 -12.28 11.57
C ILE A 310 25.34 -11.92 12.69
N ASN A 311 25.33 -12.66 13.80
CA ASN A 311 24.49 -12.35 14.96
C ASN A 311 24.74 -10.93 15.48
N LYS A 312 26.01 -10.53 15.64
CA LYS A 312 26.37 -9.16 16.04
C LYS A 312 25.90 -8.11 15.04
N ILE A 313 25.86 -8.42 13.75
CA ILE A 313 25.33 -7.52 12.73
C ILE A 313 23.82 -7.36 12.87
N LEU A 314 23.10 -8.46 13.10
CA LEU A 314 21.64 -8.48 13.26
C LEU A 314 21.15 -7.72 14.50
N GLU A 315 22.01 -7.47 15.49
CA GLU A 315 21.71 -6.61 16.64
C GLU A 315 21.54 -5.12 16.26
N ASN A 316 21.92 -4.70 15.05
CA ASN A 316 21.78 -3.30 14.63
C ASN A 316 20.31 -2.93 14.35
N PRO A 317 19.68 -2.06 15.16
CA PRO A 317 18.27 -1.70 15.02
C PRO A 317 17.97 -0.84 13.79
N SER A 318 18.99 -0.26 13.16
CA SER A 318 18.84 0.61 11.98
C SER A 318 18.96 -0.15 10.65
N MET A 319 19.04 -1.49 10.70
CA MET A 319 19.21 -2.29 9.50
C MET A 319 17.93 -2.34 8.66
N LYS A 320 18.08 -2.25 7.33
CA LYS A 320 16.97 -2.42 6.40
C LYS A 320 16.47 -3.88 6.43
N ALA A 321 15.15 -4.08 6.37
CA ALA A 321 14.51 -5.40 6.40
C ALA A 321 15.13 -6.41 5.41
N LYS A 322 15.35 -6.01 4.15
CA LYS A 322 16.00 -6.87 3.14
C LYS A 322 17.39 -7.35 3.59
N LYS A 323 18.17 -6.51 4.27
CA LYS A 323 19.49 -6.92 4.78
C LYS A 323 19.40 -7.85 5.98
N ILE A 324 18.41 -7.64 6.85
CA ILE A 324 18.11 -8.57 7.94
C ILE A 324 17.80 -9.96 7.35
N ASP A 325 16.96 -10.03 6.33
CA ASP A 325 16.62 -11.28 5.65
C ASP A 325 17.83 -11.94 4.99
N ASP A 326 18.66 -11.19 4.25
CA ASP A 326 19.90 -11.69 3.63
C ASP A 326 20.81 -12.36 4.69
N PHE A 327 21.03 -11.67 5.82
CA PHE A 327 21.86 -12.20 6.91
C PHE A 327 21.24 -13.39 7.63
N THR A 328 19.91 -13.37 7.81
CA THR A 328 19.19 -14.47 8.47
C THR A 328 19.21 -15.74 7.63
N ARG A 329 19.02 -15.64 6.30
CA ARG A 329 19.16 -16.80 5.38
C ARG A 329 20.58 -17.38 5.43
N ASN A 330 21.59 -16.51 5.42
CA ASN A 330 22.99 -16.93 5.56
C ASN A 330 23.24 -17.64 6.90
N LEU A 331 22.69 -17.11 8.00
CA LEU A 331 22.79 -17.73 9.31
C LEU A 331 22.14 -19.11 9.32
N ASN A 332 20.92 -19.25 8.78
CA ASN A 332 20.24 -20.53 8.67
C ASN A 332 21.06 -21.58 7.90
N VAL A 333 21.72 -21.19 6.80
CA VAL A 333 22.63 -22.08 6.05
C VAL A 333 23.85 -22.47 6.89
N LEU A 334 24.45 -21.54 7.63
CA LEU A 334 25.59 -21.83 8.50
C LEU A 334 25.25 -22.80 9.64
N GLU A 335 24.02 -22.81 10.14
CA GLU A 335 23.58 -23.76 11.17
C GLU A 335 23.55 -25.23 10.70
N VAL A 336 23.75 -25.48 9.40
CA VAL A 336 23.76 -26.83 8.83
C VAL A 336 25.17 -27.46 8.85
N PHE A 337 26.22 -26.65 8.81
CA PHE A 337 27.61 -27.10 8.67
C PHE A 337 28.16 -27.73 9.95
#